data_AF-A0A7W6TB65-F1
#
_entry.id   AF-A0A7W6TB65-F1
#
_cell.length_a   1.000
_cell.length_b   1.000
_cell.length_c   1.000
_cell.angle_alpha   90.00
_cell.angle_beta   90.00
_cell.angle_gamma   90.00
#
_symmetry.space_group_name_H-M   'P 1'
#
loop_
_entity.id
_entity.type
_entity.pdbx_description
1 polymer ?
#
loop_
_entity_poly.entity_id
_entity_poly.type
_entity_poly.pdbx_seq_one_letter_code
_entity_poly.pdbx_strand_id
1 'polypeptide(L)'
;MPQLSKDVFEGDDGHLFLVGGSNDVARLFSESDHILKLICSAWTALLASRKKTATDKGVKYLHCFVPDKLSILRAKALAITSQMRFPAEILEESDNAALRGILVPLTKYLRKQAGNYEVFHRTDTHWTVEGCFSAYQMLCSYMTIPQKTDLIMRNAPAREGSWDLGSKVTPKRFETIQFGRFGIGASRVEANEIVTARETGQVSNDLLLHVGSIVEYRNEGRPLAKLRILVFGDSFFEYRPHMLTGMFAETVDAVMFVWSAAIDWKLVDEFKPDILLTEIAERFVRVVPTDDVDIRRQATNKLRYMLRSQSERRPS
;
A
#
# COMPACT_ATOMS: atom_id res chain seq x y z
N MET A 1 14.04 0.43 -29.48
CA MET A 1 14.72 -0.57 -28.63
C MET A 1 14.38 -0.19 -27.20
N PRO A 2 13.62 -0.99 -26.44
CA PRO A 2 13.34 -0.67 -25.04
C PRO A 2 14.67 -0.55 -24.28
N GLN A 3 14.92 0.59 -23.66
CA GLN A 3 16.16 0.87 -22.94
C GLN A 3 15.98 0.39 -21.49
N LEU A 4 16.67 -0.69 -21.13
CA LEU A 4 16.67 -1.18 -19.76
C LEU A 4 17.57 -0.25 -18.92
N SER A 5 16.98 0.56 -18.05
CA SER A 5 17.70 1.01 -16.86
C SER A 5 17.75 -0.17 -15.88
N LYS A 6 18.81 -0.28 -15.05
CA LYS A 6 18.92 -1.39 -14.08
C LYS A 6 17.67 -1.56 -13.21
N ASP A 7 16.92 -0.48 -12.99
CA ASP A 7 15.79 -0.45 -12.07
C ASP A 7 14.43 -0.32 -12.77
N VAL A 8 14.40 0.14 -14.02
CA VAL A 8 13.17 0.46 -14.76
C VAL A 8 13.16 -0.17 -16.16
N PHE A 9 12.06 -0.84 -16.48
CA PHE A 9 11.74 -1.32 -17.82
C PHE A 9 10.78 -0.33 -18.49
N GLU A 10 11.14 0.16 -19.67
CA GLU A 10 10.25 0.94 -20.54
C GLU A 10 9.39 -0.03 -21.37
N GLY A 11 8.09 -0.01 -21.10
CA GLY A 11 7.09 -0.74 -21.87
C GLY A 11 6.36 0.13 -22.88
N ASP A 12 5.22 -0.36 -23.35
CA ASP A 12 4.42 0.30 -24.39
C ASP A 12 3.66 1.52 -23.84
N ASP A 13 3.26 2.43 -24.75
CA ASP A 13 2.47 3.64 -24.48
C ASP A 13 3.05 4.55 -23.37
N GLY A 14 4.37 4.57 -23.23
CA GLY A 14 5.07 5.38 -22.23
C GLY A 14 4.97 4.86 -20.80
N HIS A 15 4.49 3.63 -20.58
CA HIS A 15 4.49 3.03 -19.25
C HIS A 15 5.90 2.59 -18.84
N LEU A 16 6.27 3.00 -17.64
CA LEU A 16 7.46 2.55 -16.93
C LEU A 16 7.09 1.48 -15.91
N PHE A 17 7.95 0.48 -15.74
CA PHE A 17 7.75 -0.61 -14.79
C PHE A 17 8.97 -0.75 -13.87
N LEU A 18 8.73 -0.92 -12.58
CA LEU A 18 9.79 -1.23 -11.63
C LEU A 18 10.25 -2.68 -11.85
N VAL A 19 11.54 -2.87 -12.12
CA VAL A 19 12.13 -4.21 -12.32
C VAL A 19 13.31 -4.49 -11.39
N GLY A 20 13.98 -3.46 -10.88
CA GLY A 20 15.18 -3.60 -10.04
C GLY A 20 15.13 -2.77 -8.75
N GLY A 21 16.27 -2.17 -8.40
CA GLY A 21 16.46 -1.43 -7.15
C GLY A 21 16.41 -2.32 -5.91
N SER A 22 16.12 -1.70 -4.76
CA SER A 22 16.01 -2.40 -3.46
C SER A 22 14.91 -3.47 -3.41
N ASN A 23 13.95 -3.43 -4.35
CA ASN A 23 12.81 -4.34 -4.41
C ASN A 23 13.11 -5.60 -5.26
N ASP A 24 14.06 -5.50 -6.20
CA ASP A 24 14.50 -6.61 -7.07
C ASP A 24 13.32 -7.40 -7.70
N VAL A 25 12.36 -6.65 -8.25
CA VAL A 25 11.04 -7.13 -8.69
C VAL A 25 11.16 -8.22 -9.76
N ALA A 26 12.02 -8.01 -10.75
CA ALA A 26 12.21 -8.96 -11.84
C ALA A 26 12.77 -10.28 -11.33
N ARG A 27 13.67 -10.25 -10.34
CA ARG A 27 14.15 -11.47 -9.69
C ARG A 27 13.02 -12.18 -8.97
N LEU A 28 12.26 -11.47 -8.12
CA LEU A 28 11.14 -12.06 -7.38
C LEU A 28 10.15 -12.77 -8.31
N PHE A 29 9.76 -12.13 -9.41
CA PHE A 29 8.76 -12.70 -10.33
C PHE A 29 9.33 -13.75 -11.29
N SER A 30 10.65 -13.89 -11.35
CA SER A 30 11.34 -14.93 -12.13
C SER A 30 11.94 -16.03 -11.25
N GLU A 31 11.61 -16.03 -9.95
CA GLU A 31 12.03 -17.09 -9.04
C GLU A 31 11.49 -18.46 -9.48
N SER A 32 12.17 -19.53 -9.08
CA SER A 32 11.71 -20.89 -9.37
C SER A 32 10.35 -21.19 -8.71
N ASP A 33 9.56 -22.07 -9.34
CA ASP A 33 8.28 -22.53 -8.79
C ASP A 33 8.42 -23.07 -7.35
N HIS A 34 9.55 -23.69 -7.01
CA HIS A 34 9.82 -24.18 -5.67
C HIS A 34 9.90 -23.04 -4.65
N ILE A 35 10.67 -21.99 -4.95
CA ILE A 35 10.82 -20.82 -4.08
C ILE A 35 9.49 -20.06 -3.96
N LEU A 36 8.76 -19.86 -5.05
CA LEU A 36 7.45 -19.20 -5.01
C LEU A 36 6.45 -19.98 -4.15
N LYS A 37 6.44 -21.32 -4.23
CA LYS A 37 5.62 -22.16 -3.35
C LYS A 37 5.98 -21.99 -1.87
N LEU A 38 7.27 -21.89 -1.53
CA LEU A 38 7.72 -21.64 -0.16
C LEU A 38 7.23 -20.29 0.35
N ILE A 39 7.39 -19.23 -0.45
CA ILE A 39 6.91 -17.88 -0.14
C ILE A 39 5.39 -17.90 0.09
N CYS A 40 4.63 -18.46 -0.85
CA CYS A 40 3.16 -18.52 -0.74
C CYS A 40 2.70 -19.35 0.47
N SER A 41 3.40 -20.44 0.80
CA SER A 41 3.10 -21.26 1.97
C SER A 41 3.35 -20.50 3.27
N ALA A 42 4.45 -19.74 3.35
CA ALA A 42 4.79 -18.94 4.51
C ALA A 42 3.77 -17.80 4.72
N TRP A 43 3.35 -17.11 3.64
CA TRP A 43 2.27 -16.13 3.70
C TRP A 43 0.94 -16.78 4.12
N THR A 44 0.60 -17.94 3.58
CA THR A 44 -0.61 -18.68 3.99
C THR A 44 -0.62 -18.92 5.50
N ALA A 45 0.48 -19.42 6.06
CA ALA A 45 0.60 -19.69 7.49
C ALA A 45 0.49 -18.41 8.33
N LEU A 46 1.16 -17.34 7.91
CA LEU A 46 1.08 -16.04 8.57
C LEU A 46 -0.36 -15.50 8.58
N LEU A 47 -1.01 -15.45 7.43
CA LEU A 47 -2.36 -14.90 7.30
C LEU A 47 -3.40 -15.71 8.09
N ALA A 48 -3.28 -17.04 8.10
CA ALA A 48 -4.13 -17.92 8.91
C ALA A 48 -3.93 -17.66 10.41
N SER A 49 -2.67 -17.51 10.86
CA SER A 49 -2.34 -17.16 12.25
C SER A 49 -2.93 -15.80 12.65
N ARG A 50 -2.76 -14.77 11.82
CA ARG A 50 -3.32 -13.44 12.03
C ARG A 50 -4.84 -13.46 12.11
N LYS A 51 -5.51 -14.20 11.21
CA LYS A 51 -6.96 -14.39 11.24
C LYS A 51 -7.41 -15.02 12.55
N LYS A 52 -6.72 -16.06 13.02
CA LYS A 52 -7.03 -16.71 14.29
C LYS A 52 -6.92 -15.71 15.44
N THR A 53 -5.78 -15.04 15.58
CA THR A 53 -5.53 -14.07 16.67
C THR A 53 -6.53 -12.91 16.66
N ALA A 54 -6.87 -12.37 15.50
CA ALA A 54 -7.86 -11.31 15.39
C ALA A 54 -9.27 -11.82 15.77
N THR A 55 -9.63 -13.04 15.36
CA THR A 55 -10.92 -13.67 15.70
C THR A 55 -11.03 -13.91 17.21
N ASP A 56 -9.95 -14.37 17.86
CA ASP A 56 -9.90 -14.54 19.32
C ASP A 56 -10.11 -13.20 20.06
N LYS A 57 -9.80 -12.06 19.41
CA LYS A 57 -10.05 -10.70 19.90
C LYS A 57 -11.39 -10.11 19.46
N GLY A 58 -12.23 -10.86 18.74
CA GLY A 58 -13.52 -10.39 18.23
C GLY A 58 -13.42 -9.44 17.03
N VAL A 59 -12.27 -9.39 16.33
CA VAL A 59 -11.99 -8.47 15.22
C VAL A 59 -12.11 -9.19 13.87
N LYS A 60 -12.78 -8.55 12.90
CA LYS A 60 -12.80 -9.07 11.52
C LYS A 60 -11.46 -8.78 10.85
N TYR A 61 -10.72 -9.83 10.50
CA TYR A 61 -9.45 -9.71 9.77
C TYR A 61 -9.62 -9.90 8.26
N LEU A 62 -8.96 -9.03 7.49
CA LEU A 62 -8.80 -9.09 6.04
C LEU A 62 -7.34 -8.82 5.65
N HIS A 63 -6.93 -9.34 4.50
CA HIS A 63 -5.65 -9.04 3.88
C HIS A 63 -5.83 -8.71 2.40
N CYS A 64 -5.11 -7.72 1.90
CA CYS A 64 -5.01 -7.45 0.47
C CYS A 64 -3.56 -7.28 0.04
N PHE A 65 -3.17 -8.00 -1.01
CA PHE A 65 -1.97 -7.66 -1.76
C PHE A 65 -2.34 -6.55 -2.74
N VAL A 66 -1.56 -5.46 -2.78
CA VAL A 66 -1.67 -4.53 -3.90
C VAL A 66 -0.86 -5.12 -5.05
N PRO A 67 -1.53 -5.57 -6.14
CA PRO A 67 -0.84 -6.25 -7.23
C PRO A 67 0.15 -5.30 -7.90
N ASP A 68 1.29 -5.84 -8.33
CA ASP A 68 2.28 -5.04 -9.03
C ASP A 68 1.73 -4.58 -10.39
N LYS A 69 2.15 -3.39 -10.83
CA LYS A 69 1.79 -2.84 -12.13
C LYS A 69 2.13 -3.80 -13.28
N LEU A 70 3.22 -4.58 -13.17
CA LEU A 70 3.56 -5.64 -14.12
C LEU A 70 2.50 -6.74 -14.18
N SER A 71 1.88 -7.09 -13.05
CA SER A 71 0.84 -8.12 -12.97
C SER A 71 -0.48 -7.69 -13.63
N ILE A 72 -0.77 -6.38 -13.56
CA ILE A 72 -2.01 -5.79 -14.09
C ILE A 72 -1.88 -5.41 -15.55
N LEU A 73 -0.78 -4.77 -15.95
CA LEU A 73 -0.56 -4.25 -17.30
C LEU A 73 0.40 -5.13 -18.14
N ARG A 74 0.29 -6.46 -18.02
CA ARG A 74 1.20 -7.44 -18.66
C ARG A 74 1.43 -7.18 -20.15
N ALA A 75 0.35 -6.88 -20.88
CA ALA A 75 0.41 -6.66 -22.32
C ALA A 75 1.36 -5.51 -22.70
N LYS A 76 1.48 -4.48 -21.86
CA LYS A 76 2.37 -3.33 -22.07
C LYS A 76 3.84 -3.63 -21.73
N ALA A 77 4.14 -4.81 -21.20
CA ALA A 77 5.49 -5.26 -20.84
C ALA A 77 5.70 -6.74 -21.18
N LEU A 78 5.14 -7.21 -22.30
CA LEU A 78 5.10 -8.65 -22.65
C LEU A 78 6.50 -9.28 -22.74
N ALA A 79 7.49 -8.48 -23.17
CA ALA A 79 8.89 -8.90 -23.31
C ALA A 79 9.49 -9.46 -22.01
N ILE A 80 9.03 -9.00 -20.84
CA ILE A 80 9.51 -9.48 -19.53
C ILE A 80 8.44 -10.26 -18.77
N THR A 81 7.16 -9.94 -18.95
CA THR A 81 6.08 -10.56 -18.15
C THR A 81 5.69 -11.96 -18.60
N SER A 82 6.05 -12.37 -19.82
CA SER A 82 5.68 -13.69 -20.38
C SER A 82 6.22 -14.89 -19.59
N GLN A 83 7.34 -14.71 -18.88
CA GLN A 83 7.95 -15.74 -18.03
C GLN A 83 7.77 -15.47 -16.53
N MET A 84 7.12 -14.36 -16.18
CA MET A 84 6.96 -13.95 -14.78
C MET A 84 5.77 -14.63 -14.11
N ARG A 85 5.92 -14.88 -12.82
CA ARG A 85 4.90 -15.44 -11.94
C ARG A 85 4.67 -14.47 -10.79
N PHE A 86 3.41 -14.22 -10.48
CA PHE A 86 2.97 -13.12 -9.61
C PHE A 86 2.40 -13.70 -8.31
N PRO A 87 3.10 -13.59 -7.17
CA PRO A 87 2.69 -14.20 -5.90
C PRO A 87 1.28 -13.81 -5.43
N ALA A 88 0.87 -12.56 -5.65
CA ALA A 88 -0.47 -12.11 -5.27
C ALA A 88 -1.54 -12.85 -6.07
N GLU A 89 -1.35 -12.97 -7.39
CA GLU A 89 -2.24 -13.76 -8.25
C GLU A 89 -2.30 -15.23 -7.82
N ILE A 90 -1.14 -15.84 -7.55
CA ILE A 90 -1.06 -17.25 -7.12
C ILE A 90 -1.83 -17.47 -5.80
N LEU A 91 -1.68 -16.57 -4.83
CA LEU A 91 -2.36 -16.66 -3.54
C LEU A 91 -3.87 -16.42 -3.67
N GLU A 92 -4.27 -15.39 -4.42
CA GLU A 92 -5.67 -15.02 -4.64
C GLU A 92 -6.45 -16.09 -5.42
N GLU A 93 -5.80 -16.78 -6.37
CA GLU A 93 -6.42 -17.83 -7.18
C GLU A 93 -6.31 -19.23 -6.55
N SER A 94 -5.61 -19.36 -5.43
CA SER A 94 -5.51 -20.65 -4.73
C SER A 94 -6.84 -21.07 -4.11
N ASP A 95 -7.22 -22.34 -4.24
CA ASP A 95 -8.35 -22.93 -3.48
C ASP A 95 -7.94 -23.31 -2.04
N ASN A 96 -7.00 -22.55 -1.46
CA ASN A 96 -6.54 -22.83 -0.11
C ASN A 96 -7.61 -22.43 0.90
N ALA A 97 -8.20 -23.42 1.57
CA ALA A 97 -9.24 -23.20 2.58
C ALA A 97 -8.80 -22.26 3.71
N ALA A 98 -7.49 -22.20 4.03
CA ALA A 98 -6.96 -21.33 5.07
C ALA A 98 -7.02 -19.84 4.69
N LEU A 99 -7.15 -19.50 3.40
CA LEU A 99 -7.19 -18.13 2.89
C LEU A 99 -8.63 -17.64 2.62
N ARG A 100 -9.61 -18.54 2.63
CA ARG A 100 -11.03 -18.20 2.38
C ARG A 100 -11.53 -17.21 3.42
N GLY A 101 -12.13 -16.12 2.95
CA GLY A 101 -12.64 -15.04 3.80
C GLY A 101 -11.56 -14.16 4.44
N ILE A 102 -10.27 -14.36 4.10
CA ILE A 102 -9.16 -13.48 4.50
C ILE A 102 -8.77 -12.58 3.32
N LEU A 103 -8.47 -13.18 2.17
CA LEU A 103 -7.94 -12.45 1.01
C LEU A 103 -9.03 -11.65 0.29
N VAL A 104 -8.71 -10.39 0.01
CA VAL A 104 -9.45 -9.53 -0.92
C VAL A 104 -8.76 -9.61 -2.28
N PRO A 105 -9.37 -10.24 -3.31
CA PRO A 105 -8.70 -10.56 -4.56
C PRO A 105 -8.66 -9.37 -5.51
N LEU A 106 -7.64 -8.52 -5.36
CA LEU A 106 -7.51 -7.28 -6.12
C LEU A 106 -6.98 -7.51 -7.54
N THR A 107 -6.18 -8.56 -7.77
CA THR A 107 -5.47 -8.74 -9.05
C THR A 107 -6.42 -8.89 -10.23
N LYS A 108 -7.32 -9.86 -10.16
CA LYS A 108 -8.28 -10.14 -11.25
C LYS A 108 -9.25 -8.98 -11.44
N TYR A 109 -9.66 -8.33 -10.35
CA TYR A 109 -10.56 -7.18 -10.41
C TYR A 109 -9.89 -5.98 -11.08
N LEU A 110 -8.70 -5.58 -10.64
CA LEU A 110 -7.97 -4.47 -11.24
C LEU A 110 -7.61 -4.74 -12.70
N ARG A 111 -7.29 -5.98 -13.08
CA ARG A 111 -7.08 -6.36 -14.49
C ARG A 111 -8.34 -6.15 -15.33
N LYS A 112 -9.53 -6.46 -14.79
CA LYS A 112 -10.80 -6.16 -15.46
C LYS A 112 -11.03 -4.65 -15.57
N GLN A 113 -10.72 -3.89 -14.52
CA GLN A 113 -10.86 -2.42 -14.53
C GLN A 113 -9.89 -1.76 -15.51
N ALA A 114 -8.68 -2.29 -15.67
CA ALA A 114 -7.68 -1.83 -16.62
C ALA A 114 -8.13 -1.89 -18.10
N GLY A 115 -9.17 -2.69 -18.42
CA GLY A 115 -9.78 -2.70 -19.75
C GLY A 115 -10.68 -1.49 -20.04
N ASN A 116 -11.08 -0.73 -19.01
CA ASN A 116 -11.99 0.40 -19.14
C ASN A 116 -11.38 1.72 -18.63
N TYR A 117 -10.42 1.65 -17.71
CA TYR A 117 -9.83 2.80 -17.03
C TYR A 117 -8.31 2.67 -16.97
N GLU A 118 -7.62 3.81 -16.96
CA GLU A 118 -6.21 3.86 -16.56
C GLU A 118 -6.15 3.60 -15.06
N VAL A 119 -5.63 2.43 -14.65
CA VAL A 119 -5.57 2.03 -13.23
C VAL A 119 -4.20 2.26 -12.60
N PHE A 120 -3.16 2.52 -13.40
CA PHE A 120 -1.83 2.92 -12.93
C PHE A 120 -1.31 4.10 -13.73
N HIS A 121 -0.61 5.02 -13.06
CA HIS A 121 0.10 6.10 -13.74
C HIS A 121 1.16 5.55 -14.68
N ARG A 122 1.50 6.27 -15.75
CA ARG A 122 2.49 5.80 -16.73
C ARG A 122 3.88 5.77 -16.13
N THR A 123 4.26 6.81 -15.39
CA THR A 123 5.62 7.05 -14.89
C THR A 123 5.77 6.92 -13.37
N ASP A 124 4.75 6.37 -12.69
CA ASP A 124 4.77 6.07 -11.26
C ASP A 124 4.43 4.58 -11.02
N THR A 125 4.81 4.07 -9.83
CA THR A 125 4.47 2.71 -9.38
C THR A 125 3.06 2.61 -8.80
N HIS A 126 2.45 3.72 -8.42
CA HIS A 126 1.13 3.77 -7.80
C HIS A 126 0.00 3.79 -8.82
N TRP A 127 -1.16 3.37 -8.33
CA TRP A 127 -2.40 3.46 -9.08
C TRP A 127 -2.80 4.91 -9.35
N THR A 128 -3.68 5.10 -10.33
CA THR A 128 -4.43 6.34 -10.53
C THR A 128 -5.53 6.49 -9.47
N VAL A 129 -6.31 7.58 -9.54
CA VAL A 129 -7.53 7.73 -8.74
C VAL A 129 -8.53 6.62 -9.04
N GLU A 130 -8.69 6.24 -10.31
CA GLU A 130 -9.57 5.17 -10.77
C GLU A 130 -9.12 3.80 -10.27
N GLY A 131 -7.80 3.52 -10.28
CA GLY A 131 -7.25 2.29 -9.72
C GLY A 131 -7.39 2.23 -8.20
N CYS A 132 -7.12 3.34 -7.51
CA CYS A 132 -7.34 3.47 -6.07
C CYS A 132 -8.81 3.23 -5.70
N PHE A 133 -9.72 3.89 -6.42
CA PHE A 133 -11.15 3.78 -6.19
C PHE A 133 -11.65 2.37 -6.48
N SER A 134 -11.12 1.71 -7.50
CA SER A 134 -11.39 0.29 -7.77
C SER A 134 -11.04 -0.60 -6.57
N ALA A 135 -9.84 -0.42 -5.98
CA ALA A 135 -9.44 -1.16 -4.79
C ALA A 135 -10.36 -0.84 -3.59
N TYR A 136 -10.70 0.44 -3.39
CA TYR A 136 -11.65 0.89 -2.37
C TYR A 136 -13.02 0.20 -2.52
N GLN A 137 -13.58 0.12 -3.72
CA GLN A 137 -14.87 -0.54 -3.96
C GLN A 137 -14.85 -2.02 -3.56
N MET A 138 -13.77 -2.73 -3.91
CA MET A 138 -13.61 -4.14 -3.56
C MET A 138 -13.50 -4.31 -2.03
N LEU A 139 -12.67 -3.48 -1.39
CA LEU A 139 -12.51 -3.49 0.06
C LEU A 139 -13.83 -3.19 0.76
N CYS A 140 -14.59 -2.17 0.33
CA CYS A 140 -15.92 -1.87 0.86
C CYS A 140 -16.87 -3.08 0.76
N SER A 141 -16.87 -3.78 -0.37
CA SER A 141 -17.68 -4.99 -0.55
C SER A 141 -17.31 -6.09 0.45
N TYR A 142 -16.01 -6.37 0.62
CA TYR A 142 -15.52 -7.39 1.55
C TYR A 142 -15.70 -7.01 3.02
N MET A 143 -15.62 -5.71 3.33
CA MET A 143 -15.90 -5.15 4.64
C MET A 143 -17.40 -5.08 4.94
N THR A 144 -18.25 -5.16 3.91
CA THR A 144 -19.71 -5.00 4.00
C THR A 144 -20.11 -3.59 4.44
N ILE A 145 -19.45 -2.58 3.86
CA ILE A 145 -19.72 -1.16 4.10
C ILE A 145 -20.21 -0.46 2.83
N PRO A 146 -21.08 0.56 2.94
CA PRO A 146 -21.49 1.34 1.78
C PRO A 146 -20.31 2.07 1.14
N GLN A 147 -20.29 2.11 -0.19
CA GLN A 147 -19.30 2.90 -0.94
C GLN A 147 -19.74 4.37 -0.95
N LYS A 148 -18.80 5.28 -0.68
CA LYS A 148 -18.96 6.72 -0.85
C LYS A 148 -18.66 7.08 -2.30
N THR A 149 -19.64 6.91 -3.18
CA THR A 149 -19.44 6.91 -4.63
C THR A 149 -18.99 8.25 -5.20
N ASP A 150 -19.25 9.36 -4.52
CA ASP A 150 -18.86 10.68 -5.01
C ASP A 150 -17.35 10.95 -4.90
N LEU A 151 -16.60 10.15 -4.14
CA LEU A 151 -15.14 10.28 -4.01
C LEU A 151 -14.41 10.25 -5.36
N ILE A 152 -14.85 9.41 -6.31
CA ILE A 152 -14.22 9.29 -7.64
C ILE A 152 -14.24 10.61 -8.44
N MET A 153 -15.20 11.49 -8.15
CA MET A 153 -15.36 12.78 -8.84
C MET A 153 -14.56 13.90 -8.17
N ARG A 154 -13.97 13.65 -6.99
CA ARG A 154 -13.27 14.67 -6.19
C ARG A 154 -11.80 14.70 -6.54
N ASN A 155 -11.45 15.59 -7.45
CA ASN A 155 -10.09 15.75 -7.90
C ASN A 155 -9.42 16.99 -7.29
N ALA A 156 -8.15 16.84 -6.96
CA ALA A 156 -7.23 17.94 -6.72
C ALA A 156 -6.67 18.46 -8.06
N PRO A 157 -6.07 19.66 -8.09
CA PRO A 157 -5.41 20.17 -9.28
C PRO A 157 -4.36 19.19 -9.80
N ALA A 158 -4.34 18.98 -11.11
CA ALA A 158 -3.31 18.18 -11.75
C ALA A 158 -1.95 18.86 -11.61
N ARG A 159 -0.89 18.05 -11.50
CA ARG A 159 0.48 18.52 -11.38
C ARG A 159 1.33 17.83 -12.42
N GLU A 160 2.19 18.58 -13.08
CA GLU A 160 3.26 18.00 -13.90
C GLU A 160 4.46 17.70 -13.01
N GLY A 161 5.08 16.54 -13.22
CA GLY A 161 6.24 16.14 -12.45
C GLY A 161 6.92 14.92 -13.02
N SER A 162 8.14 14.68 -12.54
CA SER A 162 8.87 13.44 -12.74
C SER A 162 8.66 12.57 -11.50
N TRP A 163 7.78 11.59 -11.62
CA TRP A 163 7.29 10.77 -10.51
C TRP A 163 8.23 9.60 -10.19
N ASP A 164 7.81 8.63 -9.37
CA ASP A 164 8.69 7.59 -8.82
C ASP A 164 9.57 6.93 -9.90
N LEU A 165 8.98 6.41 -10.98
CA LEU A 165 9.73 5.75 -12.05
C LEU A 165 10.30 6.76 -13.05
N GLY A 166 9.57 7.84 -13.34
CA GLY A 166 10.03 8.89 -14.26
C GLY A 166 11.33 9.55 -13.80
N SER A 167 11.56 9.60 -12.49
CA SER A 167 12.78 10.15 -11.88
C SER A 167 13.99 9.22 -11.97
N LYS A 168 13.79 7.93 -12.26
CA LYS A 168 14.82 6.88 -12.30
C LYS A 168 15.38 6.61 -13.70
N VAL A 169 14.92 7.34 -14.71
CA VAL A 169 15.36 7.22 -16.10
C VAL A 169 16.06 8.48 -16.58
N THR A 170 16.97 8.33 -17.54
CA THR A 170 17.73 9.43 -18.15
C THR A 170 17.50 9.44 -19.66
N PRO A 171 16.93 10.53 -20.23
CA PRO A 171 16.43 11.71 -19.52
C PRO A 171 15.17 11.41 -18.71
N LYS A 172 14.92 12.22 -17.66
CA LYS A 172 13.73 12.08 -16.81
C LYS A 172 12.45 12.10 -17.64
N ARG A 173 11.45 11.32 -17.22
CA ARG A 173 10.11 11.30 -17.83
C ARG A 173 9.13 12.05 -16.94
N PHE A 174 8.28 12.84 -17.57
CA PHE A 174 7.29 13.67 -16.91
C PHE A 174 5.89 13.19 -17.27
N GLU A 175 4.97 13.33 -16.33
CA GLU A 175 3.55 13.05 -16.52
C GLU A 175 2.75 14.09 -15.75
N THR A 176 1.62 14.51 -16.31
CA THR A 176 0.64 15.31 -15.56
C THR A 176 -0.29 14.36 -14.82
N ILE A 177 -0.18 14.31 -13.50
CA ILE A 177 -1.00 13.46 -12.63
C ILE A 177 -2.07 14.28 -11.94
N GLN A 178 -3.32 13.81 -12.02
CA GLN A 178 -4.42 14.27 -11.19
C GLN A 178 -4.51 13.42 -9.93
N PHE A 179 -4.59 14.06 -8.77
CA PHE A 179 -4.72 13.39 -7.48
C PHE A 179 -6.16 13.45 -6.98
N GLY A 180 -6.56 12.47 -6.17
CA GLY A 180 -7.81 12.53 -5.45
C GLY A 180 -7.77 13.56 -4.33
N ARG A 181 -8.89 14.26 -4.11
CA ARG A 181 -9.06 15.19 -2.98
C ARG A 181 -9.95 14.51 -1.92
N PHE A 182 -9.30 13.82 -0.99
CA PHE A 182 -9.96 13.01 0.04
C PHE A 182 -9.69 13.54 1.45
N GLY A 183 -10.35 12.95 2.44
CA GLY A 183 -10.26 13.31 3.85
C GLY A 183 -10.86 14.66 4.21
N ILE A 184 -11.67 15.27 3.34
CA ILE A 184 -12.27 16.59 3.60
C ILE A 184 -13.25 16.52 4.77
N GLY A 185 -14.02 15.43 4.86
CA GLY A 185 -14.98 15.19 5.94
C GLY A 185 -14.40 14.55 7.20
N ALA A 186 -13.07 14.55 7.37
CA ALA A 186 -12.41 13.89 8.49
C ALA A 186 -11.31 14.76 9.11
N SER A 187 -11.11 14.61 10.41
CA SER A 187 -10.09 15.31 11.18
C SER A 187 -9.03 14.32 11.63
N ARG A 188 -7.74 14.69 11.47
CA ARG A 188 -6.63 13.89 12.01
C ARG A 188 -6.49 14.17 13.50
N VAL A 189 -6.75 13.16 14.33
CA VAL A 189 -6.73 13.27 15.80
C VAL A 189 -5.47 12.71 16.43
N GLU A 190 -4.74 11.84 15.70
CA GLU A 190 -3.43 11.35 16.11
C GLU A 190 -2.44 11.43 14.94
N ALA A 191 -1.22 11.83 15.25
CA ALA A 191 -0.04 11.69 14.40
C ALA A 191 1.18 11.47 15.30
N ASN A 192 1.93 10.40 15.08
CA ASN A 192 3.11 10.14 15.90
C ASN A 192 4.30 11.06 15.57
N GLU A 193 5.37 10.93 16.34
CA GLU A 193 6.55 11.81 16.26
C GLU A 193 7.23 11.77 14.89
N ILE A 194 7.25 10.61 14.23
CA ILE A 194 7.82 10.47 12.87
C ILE A 194 7.04 11.33 11.88
N VAL A 195 5.71 11.24 11.89
CA VAL A 195 4.85 12.01 10.99
C VAL A 195 5.04 13.50 11.24
N THR A 196 4.97 13.91 12.51
CA THR A 196 5.11 15.31 12.92
C THR A 196 6.47 15.89 12.52
N ALA A 197 7.56 15.16 12.77
CA ALA A 197 8.91 15.61 12.42
C ALA A 197 9.09 15.81 10.92
N ARG A 198 8.45 14.97 10.09
CA ARG A 198 8.54 15.10 8.63
C ARG A 198 7.72 16.26 8.11
N GLU A 199 6.50 16.42 8.60
CA GLU A 199 5.61 17.51 8.16
C GLU A 199 6.11 18.90 8.59
N THR A 200 6.82 18.97 9.72
CA THR A 200 7.46 20.20 10.20
C THR A 200 8.85 20.45 9.62
N GLY A 201 9.37 19.53 8.79
CA GLY A 201 10.70 19.64 8.19
C GLY A 201 11.86 19.46 9.17
N GLN A 202 11.62 18.91 10.36
CA GLN A 202 12.67 18.61 11.35
C GLN A 202 13.63 17.51 10.87
N VAL A 203 13.16 16.60 10.02
CA VAL A 203 13.97 15.56 9.39
C VAL A 203 13.86 15.66 7.87
N SER A 204 14.88 15.18 7.17
CA SER A 204 14.86 15.09 5.71
C SER A 204 13.75 14.15 5.28
N ASN A 205 13.21 14.40 4.09
CA ASN A 205 12.18 13.56 3.49
C ASN A 205 12.76 12.22 2.97
N ASP A 206 13.34 11.44 3.89
CA ASP A 206 13.95 10.14 3.63
C ASP A 206 12.85 9.07 3.56
N LEU A 207 12.85 8.29 2.48
CA LEU A 207 11.87 7.22 2.26
C LEU A 207 11.93 6.15 3.35
N LEU A 208 13.10 5.95 3.97
CA LEU A 208 13.25 4.98 5.05
C LEU A 208 12.44 5.40 6.29
N LEU A 209 12.13 6.69 6.49
CA LEU A 209 11.39 7.16 7.65
C LEU A 209 9.88 6.89 7.62
N HIS A 210 9.33 6.44 6.50
CA HIS A 210 7.89 6.15 6.43
C HIS A 210 7.46 5.02 7.37
N VAL A 211 8.24 3.95 7.43
CA VAL A 211 7.94 2.78 8.28
C VAL A 211 7.96 3.18 9.75
N GLY A 212 6.86 2.88 10.44
CA GLY A 212 6.58 3.28 11.82
C GLY A 212 5.71 4.54 11.94
N SER A 213 5.29 5.17 10.84
CA SER A 213 4.30 6.25 10.86
C SER A 213 2.96 5.73 11.38
N ILE A 214 2.33 6.47 12.28
CA ILE A 214 1.00 6.17 12.82
C ILE A 214 0.16 7.44 12.77
N VAL A 215 -1.06 7.30 12.26
CA VAL A 215 -2.07 8.36 12.22
C VAL A 215 -3.45 7.79 12.53
N GLU A 216 -4.31 8.61 13.14
CA GLU A 216 -5.74 8.33 13.30
C GLU A 216 -6.54 9.48 12.69
N TYR A 217 -7.49 9.14 11.83
CA TYR A 217 -8.50 10.05 11.32
C TYR A 217 -9.87 9.67 11.87
N ARG A 218 -10.65 10.68 12.26
CA ARG A 218 -12.05 10.54 12.69
C ARG A 218 -12.97 11.28 11.74
N ASN A 219 -14.07 10.64 11.40
CA ASN A 219 -15.12 11.24 10.61
C ASN A 219 -16.08 11.99 11.54
N GLU A 220 -15.85 13.29 11.69
CA GLU A 220 -16.69 14.16 12.55
C GLU A 220 -18.05 14.50 11.92
N GLY A 221 -18.28 14.06 10.68
CA GLY A 221 -19.52 14.23 9.95
C GLY A 221 -20.54 13.11 10.21
N ARG A 222 -21.17 12.63 9.14
CA ARG A 222 -22.09 11.49 9.15
C ARG A 222 -21.42 10.33 8.41
N PRO A 223 -20.66 9.46 9.10
CA PRO A 223 -20.03 8.31 8.45
C PRO A 223 -21.09 7.39 7.85
N LEU A 224 -20.76 6.76 6.72
CA LEU A 224 -21.65 5.79 6.06
C LEU A 224 -21.71 4.47 6.83
N ALA A 225 -20.65 4.15 7.58
CA ALA A 225 -20.59 3.00 8.47
C ALA A 225 -20.00 3.40 9.82
N LYS A 226 -20.67 3.01 10.92
CA LYS A 226 -20.18 3.21 12.28
C LYS A 226 -19.17 2.12 12.66
N LEU A 227 -18.00 2.14 12.02
CA LEU A 227 -16.95 1.14 12.19
C LEU A 227 -15.58 1.82 12.35
N ARG A 228 -14.69 1.14 13.07
CA ARG A 228 -13.28 1.49 13.27
C ARG A 228 -12.41 0.53 12.47
N ILE A 229 -11.59 1.05 11.56
CA ILE A 229 -10.65 0.26 10.76
C ILE A 229 -9.23 0.54 11.24
N LEU A 230 -8.48 -0.51 11.55
CA LEU A 230 -7.04 -0.44 11.76
C LEU A 230 -6.34 -1.06 10.56
N VAL A 231 -5.44 -0.29 9.94
CA VAL A 231 -4.69 -0.71 8.75
C VAL A 231 -3.21 -0.76 9.07
N PHE A 232 -2.58 -1.91 8.80
CA PHE A 232 -1.13 -2.03 8.69
C PHE A 232 -0.80 -2.15 7.20
N GLY A 233 -0.25 -1.09 6.60
CA GLY A 233 -0.10 -0.98 5.15
C GLY A 233 1.13 -0.21 4.71
N ASP A 234 1.16 0.16 3.43
CA ASP A 234 2.22 0.93 2.81
C ASP A 234 1.71 2.21 2.12
N SER A 235 2.44 2.69 1.10
CA SER A 235 2.15 3.90 0.34
C SER A 235 0.84 3.87 -0.44
N PHE A 236 0.21 2.70 -0.62
CA PHE A 236 -1.11 2.59 -1.23
C PHE A 236 -2.25 3.00 -0.28
N PHE A 237 -2.09 2.84 1.03
CA PHE A 237 -2.97 3.47 2.02
C PHE A 237 -2.50 4.87 2.39
N GLU A 238 -1.21 5.01 2.71
CA GLU A 238 -0.53 6.26 3.07
C GLU A 238 -1.05 6.93 4.37
N TYR A 239 -0.23 7.72 5.05
CA TYR A 239 -0.56 8.34 6.35
C TYR A 239 -1.21 9.74 6.24
N ARG A 240 -1.07 10.41 5.11
CA ARG A 240 -1.75 11.65 4.74
C ARG A 240 -3.14 11.28 4.18
N PRO A 241 -4.09 12.20 4.14
CA PRO A 241 -5.47 11.90 3.73
C PRO A 241 -5.61 11.83 2.20
N HIS A 242 -4.77 11.03 1.53
CA HIS A 242 -4.92 10.68 0.12
C HIS A 242 -4.96 9.16 -0.02
N MET A 243 -5.24 8.67 -1.23
CA MET A 243 -5.46 7.25 -1.51
C MET A 243 -6.49 6.62 -0.56
N LEU A 244 -6.29 5.35 -0.16
CA LEU A 244 -7.28 4.59 0.60
C LEU A 244 -7.50 5.15 2.01
N THR A 245 -6.47 5.66 2.70
CA THR A 245 -6.65 6.26 4.03
C THR A 245 -7.63 7.43 3.96
N GLY A 246 -7.47 8.33 2.97
CA GLY A 246 -8.40 9.44 2.76
C GLY A 246 -9.83 9.00 2.43
N MET A 247 -9.98 7.98 1.57
CA MET A 247 -11.30 7.45 1.21
C MET A 247 -12.01 6.80 2.41
N PHE A 248 -11.31 5.99 3.20
CA PHE A 248 -11.88 5.36 4.39
C PHE A 248 -12.16 6.37 5.51
N ALA A 249 -11.30 7.37 5.70
CA ALA A 249 -11.52 8.44 6.68
C ALA A 249 -12.86 9.17 6.47
N GLU A 250 -13.34 9.27 5.22
CA GLU A 250 -14.65 9.87 4.92
C GLU A 250 -15.82 8.87 4.87
N THR A 251 -15.53 7.58 5.00
CA THR A 251 -16.51 6.48 4.85
C THR A 251 -16.92 5.90 6.20
N VAL A 252 -15.97 5.70 7.12
CA VAL A 252 -16.18 5.03 8.41
C VAL A 252 -16.02 5.99 9.60
N ASP A 253 -16.27 5.54 10.83
CA ASP A 253 -16.18 6.36 12.04
C ASP A 253 -14.74 6.77 12.36
N ALA A 254 -13.81 5.80 12.30
CA ALA A 254 -12.39 6.05 12.46
C ALA A 254 -11.54 5.12 11.60
N VAL A 255 -10.44 5.65 11.08
CA VAL A 255 -9.38 4.85 10.46
C VAL A 255 -8.06 5.19 11.15
N MET A 256 -7.40 4.16 11.69
CA MET A 256 -6.01 4.25 12.11
C MET A 256 -5.14 3.57 11.04
N PHE A 257 -4.17 4.31 10.51
CA PHE A 257 -3.19 3.77 9.58
C PHE A 257 -1.83 3.69 10.26
N VAL A 258 -1.20 2.53 10.11
CA VAL A 258 0.13 2.21 10.58
C VAL A 258 0.97 1.78 9.39
N TRP A 259 2.06 2.49 9.10
CA TRP A 259 2.97 2.11 8.03
C TRP A 259 3.86 0.94 8.47
N SER A 260 3.43 -0.29 8.22
CA SER A 260 4.13 -1.51 8.62
C SER A 260 3.54 -2.74 7.92
N ALA A 261 4.40 -3.69 7.56
CA ALA A 261 3.97 -5.03 7.11
C ALA A 261 3.64 -5.97 8.29
N ALA A 262 4.20 -5.69 9.48
CA ALA A 262 3.95 -6.43 10.72
C ALA A 262 2.79 -5.82 11.51
N ILE A 263 2.04 -6.67 12.21
CA ILE A 263 0.98 -6.25 13.15
C ILE A 263 1.58 -6.02 14.52
N ASP A 264 1.33 -4.84 15.08
CA ASP A 264 1.51 -4.59 16.51
C ASP A 264 0.19 -4.87 17.24
N TRP A 265 0.12 -6.01 17.92
CA TRP A 265 -1.10 -6.43 18.60
C TRP A 265 -1.48 -5.53 19.78
N LYS A 266 -0.55 -4.76 20.35
CA LYS A 266 -0.87 -3.77 21.38
C LYS A 266 -1.71 -2.64 20.79
N LEU A 267 -1.36 -2.18 19.58
CA LEU A 267 -2.18 -1.19 18.87
C LEU A 267 -3.59 -1.72 18.58
N VAL A 268 -3.73 -3.01 18.25
CA VAL A 268 -5.04 -3.66 18.07
C VAL A 268 -5.85 -3.61 19.38
N ASP A 269 -5.23 -3.95 20.51
CA ASP A 269 -5.88 -3.98 21.82
C ASP A 269 -6.29 -2.60 22.34
N GLU A 270 -5.48 -1.58 22.04
CA GLU A 270 -5.76 -0.20 22.42
C GLU A 270 -6.81 0.44 21.51
N PHE A 271 -6.67 0.30 20.20
CA PHE A 271 -7.56 0.95 19.22
C PHE A 271 -8.93 0.26 19.12
N LYS A 272 -9.00 -1.05 19.43
CA LYS A 272 -10.21 -1.88 19.37
C LYS A 272 -10.96 -1.72 18.03
N PRO A 273 -10.32 -2.09 16.91
CA PRO A 273 -10.96 -2.00 15.60
C PRO A 273 -12.09 -3.02 15.46
N ASP A 274 -13.11 -2.68 14.67
CA ASP A 274 -14.06 -3.68 14.17
C ASP A 274 -13.43 -4.52 13.04
N ILE A 275 -12.56 -3.87 12.25
CA ILE A 275 -11.86 -4.47 11.12
C ILE A 275 -10.36 -4.21 11.23
N LEU A 276 -9.58 -5.29 11.22
CA LEU A 276 -8.14 -5.25 11.05
C LEU A 276 -7.79 -5.61 9.61
N LEU A 277 -7.22 -4.65 8.89
CA LEU A 277 -6.74 -4.84 7.53
C LEU A 277 -5.21 -4.84 7.52
N THR A 278 -4.65 -5.80 6.81
CA THR A 278 -3.24 -5.74 6.41
C THR A 278 -3.15 -5.57 4.91
N GLU A 279 -2.29 -4.67 4.46
CA GLU A 279 -2.06 -4.35 3.06
C GLU A 279 -0.57 -4.37 2.77
N ILE A 280 -0.18 -4.92 1.62
CA ILE A 280 1.20 -4.85 1.17
C ILE A 280 1.30 -4.90 -0.35
N ALA A 281 2.14 -4.06 -0.95
CA ALA A 281 2.49 -4.19 -2.36
C ALA A 281 3.14 -5.55 -2.66
N GLU A 282 2.74 -6.18 -3.76
CA GLU A 282 3.18 -7.51 -4.18
C GLU A 282 4.71 -7.65 -4.25
N ARG A 283 5.40 -6.57 -4.64
CA ARG A 283 6.87 -6.49 -4.68
C ARG A 283 7.57 -6.72 -3.33
N PHE A 284 6.85 -6.63 -2.20
CA PHE A 284 7.40 -6.87 -0.86
C PHE A 284 7.11 -8.29 -0.32
N VAL A 285 6.34 -9.11 -1.05
CA VAL A 285 5.94 -10.46 -0.64
C VAL A 285 7.14 -11.40 -0.43
N ARG A 286 8.32 -11.06 -0.95
CA ARG A 286 9.57 -11.77 -0.70
C ARG A 286 9.90 -11.93 0.79
N VAL A 287 9.51 -10.96 1.63
CA VAL A 287 9.83 -10.95 3.06
C VAL A 287 8.54 -11.11 3.86
N VAL A 288 8.42 -12.26 4.54
CA VAL A 288 7.30 -12.53 5.44
C VAL A 288 7.57 -11.88 6.79
N PRO A 289 6.72 -10.96 7.26
CA PRO A 289 6.95 -10.25 8.53
C PRO A 289 6.66 -11.14 9.75
N THR A 290 7.26 -10.76 10.87
CA THR A 290 6.95 -11.30 12.21
C THR A 290 6.15 -10.27 13.01
N ASP A 291 5.08 -10.70 13.66
CA ASP A 291 4.18 -9.80 14.43
C ASP A 291 4.61 -9.62 15.91
N ASP A 292 5.85 -9.96 16.24
CA ASP A 292 6.48 -9.63 17.53
C ASP A 292 7.21 -8.29 17.43
N VAL A 293 6.42 -7.22 17.42
CA VAL A 293 6.92 -5.86 17.22
C VAL A 293 6.30 -4.88 18.22
N ASP A 294 7.01 -3.77 18.44
CA ASP A 294 6.52 -2.61 19.19
C ASP A 294 6.79 -1.38 18.32
N ILE A 295 5.80 -1.03 17.50
CA ILE A 295 5.99 -0.09 16.39
C ILE A 295 6.21 1.32 16.94
N ARG A 296 5.50 1.70 18.00
CA ARG A 296 5.71 3.01 18.66
C ARG A 296 7.13 3.12 19.18
N ARG A 297 7.63 2.11 19.89
CA ARG A 297 9.01 2.11 20.41
C ARG A 297 10.04 2.15 19.28
N GLN A 298 9.85 1.36 18.23
CA GLN A 298 10.73 1.36 17.06
C GLN A 298 10.75 2.73 16.36
N ALA A 299 9.58 3.36 16.20
CA ALA A 299 9.44 4.68 15.59
C ALA A 299 10.19 5.76 16.38
N THR A 300 9.97 5.83 17.70
CA THR A 300 10.68 6.79 18.57
C THR A 300 12.19 6.57 18.55
N ASN A 301 12.66 5.32 18.60
CA ASN A 301 14.10 5.02 18.54
C ASN A 301 14.73 5.44 17.21
N LYS A 302 14.03 5.17 16.10
CA LYS A 302 14.46 5.53 14.75
C LYS A 302 14.54 7.04 14.57
N LEU A 303 13.54 7.78 15.04
CA LEU A 303 13.56 9.25 14.99
C LEU A 303 14.72 9.82 15.81
N ARG A 304 14.93 9.33 17.03
CA ARG A 304 16.07 9.75 17.88
C ARG A 304 17.41 9.51 17.21
N TYR A 305 17.60 8.34 16.59
CA TYR A 305 18.83 8.04 15.85
C TYR A 305 19.06 9.04 14.72
N MET A 306 18.01 9.35 13.94
CA MET A 306 18.14 10.27 12.81
C MET A 306 18.44 11.71 13.24
N LEU A 307 17.76 12.21 14.26
CA LEU A 307 18.02 13.55 14.81
C LEU A 307 19.47 13.69 15.31
N ARG A 308 20.01 12.66 15.98
CA ARG A 308 21.43 12.62 16.38
C ARG A 308 22.34 12.64 15.18
N SER A 309 22.11 11.77 14.20
CA SER A 309 22.94 11.69 12.99
C SER A 309 22.94 12.98 12.16
N GLN A 310 21.85 13.76 12.19
CA GLN A 310 21.77 15.06 11.53
C GLN A 310 22.51 16.15 12.30
N SER A 311 22.45 16.13 13.63
CA SER A 311 23.19 17.08 14.48
C SER A 311 24.71 16.92 14.33
N GLU A 312 25.20 15.69 14.22
CA GLU A 312 26.62 15.38 14.00
C GLU A 312 27.12 15.77 12.60
N ARG A 313 26.22 15.99 11.63
CA ARG A 313 26.56 16.35 10.24
C ARG A 313 26.48 17.85 9.94
N ARG A 314 26.00 18.69 10.86
CA ARG A 314 26.04 20.16 10.69
C ARG A 314 27.42 20.67 11.14
N PRO A 315 28.28 21.19 10.23
CA PRO A 315 29.49 21.87 10.68
C PRO A 315 29.10 23.14 11.44
N SER A 316 29.84 23.40 12.53
CA SER A 316 29.78 24.62 13.35
C SER A 316 30.01 25.88 12.52
#